data_AF-G0MET7-F1
#
_entry.id   AF-G0MET7-F1
#
_cell.length_a   1.000
_cell.length_b   1.000
_cell.length_c   1.000
_cell.angle_alpha   90.00
_cell.angle_beta   90.00
_cell.angle_gamma   90.00
#
_symmetry.space_group_name_H-M   'P 1'
#
loop_
_entity.id
_entity.type
_entity.pdbx_description
1 polymer ?
#
loop_
_entity_poly.entity_id
_entity_poly.type
_entity_poly.pdbx_seq_one_letter_code
_entity_poly.pdbx_strand_id
1 'polypeptide(L)'
;MFAEKWMTKCNYEIKGLSVNFKQYPFENSKIKSLPHCRSVHISADSADEFRWWIQKLPEDLLDLELSTTEHDTFSYPSDILSCPQVMNTAHFNSWGRVGFTDDQFLKLKTKSVMFSCFNITEDGINQFLKNWVNGKGVEGFKKALLWSEQTRDELKIMRGIEVRPWDEEFRREA
;
A
#
# COMPACT_ATOMS: atom_id res chain seq x y z
N MET A 1 15.76 10.40 26.17
CA MET A 1 14.31 10.50 25.98
C MET A 1 13.76 9.15 25.53
N PHE A 2 12.45 9.09 25.38
CA PHE A 2 11.60 7.93 25.61
C PHE A 2 11.72 6.76 24.63
N ALA A 3 12.34 6.85 23.45
CA ALA A 3 12.30 5.78 22.43
C ALA A 3 13.66 5.11 22.09
N GLU A 4 14.78 5.61 22.57
CA GLU A 4 16.11 5.08 22.15
C GLU A 4 16.88 4.45 23.31
N LYS A 5 16.51 4.82 24.54
CA LYS A 5 16.50 3.85 25.64
C LYS A 5 15.74 2.58 25.23
N TRP A 6 14.69 2.73 24.39
CA TRP A 6 13.88 1.63 23.85
C TRP A 6 14.51 0.84 22.73
N MET A 7 15.52 1.35 22.04
CA MET A 7 16.22 0.56 21.02
C MET A 7 17.49 -0.10 21.58
N THR A 8 18.10 0.43 22.63
CA THR A 8 19.03 -0.40 23.43
C THR A 8 18.28 -1.58 24.07
N LYS A 9 17.04 -1.36 24.53
CA LYS A 9 16.03 -2.38 24.93
C LYS A 9 15.54 -3.26 23.75
N CYS A 10 15.83 -2.85 22.51
CA CYS A 10 15.57 -3.52 21.22
C CYS A 10 16.03 -4.98 21.13
N ASN A 11 17.25 -5.23 21.59
CA ASN A 11 17.98 -6.49 21.52
C ASN A 11 17.65 -7.47 20.35
N TYR A 12 17.41 -7.14 19.10
CA TYR A 12 17.48 -5.89 18.34
C TYR A 12 16.41 -5.99 17.24
N GLU A 13 15.28 -6.63 17.53
CA GLU A 13 14.28 -7.01 16.52
C GLU A 13 13.15 -5.98 16.47
N ILE A 14 13.35 -4.94 15.67
CA ILE A 14 12.35 -3.92 15.43
C ILE A 14 11.30 -4.47 14.47
N LYS A 15 10.17 -4.96 15.02
CA LYS A 15 9.02 -5.42 14.24
C LYS A 15 8.35 -4.28 13.47
N GLY A 16 8.32 -3.08 14.06
CA GLY A 16 7.57 -1.92 13.56
C GLY A 16 8.34 -0.61 13.74
N LEU A 17 8.45 0.21 12.71
CA LEU A 17 9.04 1.55 12.75
C LEU A 17 8.01 2.59 12.27
N SER A 18 7.65 3.55 13.12
CA SER A 18 6.89 4.73 12.70
C SER A 18 7.83 5.94 12.69
N VAL A 19 7.95 6.54 11.52
CA VAL A 19 8.85 7.63 11.16
C VAL A 19 7.96 8.82 10.86
N ASN A 20 7.93 9.81 11.75
CA ASN A 20 7.18 11.06 11.57
C ASN A 20 8.14 12.23 11.78
N PHE A 21 8.45 12.98 10.71
CA PHE A 21 9.44 14.05 10.77
C PHE A 21 9.03 15.22 9.88
N LYS A 22 9.54 16.41 10.20
CA LYS A 22 9.51 17.58 9.33
C LYS A 22 10.95 18.02 9.12
N GLN A 23 11.43 18.02 7.86
CA GLN A 23 12.78 18.45 7.48
C GLN A 23 13.92 17.62 8.11
N TYR A 24 13.88 16.29 7.99
CA TYR A 24 14.94 15.44 8.54
C TYR A 24 16.28 15.67 7.78
N PRO A 25 17.42 15.85 8.48
CA PRO A 25 18.70 16.17 7.83
C PRO A 25 19.36 14.91 7.23
N PHE A 26 18.92 14.50 6.04
CA PHE A 26 19.39 13.29 5.35
C PHE A 26 20.90 13.24 5.16
N GLU A 27 21.53 14.38 4.84
CA GLU A 27 22.97 14.49 4.58
C GLU A 27 23.84 14.06 5.77
N ASN A 28 23.31 14.18 6.99
CA ASN A 28 24.02 13.88 8.23
C ASN A 28 23.58 12.55 8.88
N SER A 29 22.68 11.80 8.23
CA SER A 29 22.15 10.56 8.80
C SER A 29 23.15 9.42 8.73
N LYS A 30 23.25 8.65 9.83
CA LYS A 30 24.09 7.44 9.91
C LYS A 30 23.34 6.16 9.52
N ILE A 31 22.05 6.25 9.19
CA ILE A 31 21.21 5.08 8.88
C ILE A 31 21.53 4.60 7.46
N LYS A 32 22.17 3.43 7.36
CA LYS A 32 22.51 2.80 6.07
C LYS A 32 21.39 1.89 5.58
N SER A 33 20.89 1.00 6.44
CA SER A 33 19.81 0.06 6.14
C SER A 33 19.09 -0.37 7.43
N LEU A 34 17.89 -0.91 7.28
CA LEU A 34 17.02 -1.40 8.34
C LEU A 34 16.48 -2.82 8.00
N PRO A 35 17.36 -3.82 7.81
CA PRO A 35 17.01 -5.10 7.18
C PRO A 35 15.98 -5.94 7.97
N HIS A 36 15.83 -5.69 9.27
CA HIS A 36 14.88 -6.42 10.13
C HIS A 36 13.54 -5.68 10.31
N CYS A 37 13.41 -4.48 9.73
CA CYS A 37 12.22 -3.67 9.88
C CYS A 37 11.17 -4.07 8.85
N ARG A 38 10.20 -4.90 9.29
CA ARG A 38 9.21 -5.50 8.39
C ARG A 38 7.86 -4.79 8.38
N SER A 39 7.54 -3.99 9.39
CA SER A 39 6.34 -3.15 9.40
C SER A 39 6.77 -1.69 9.53
N VAL A 40 6.37 -0.83 8.60
CA VAL A 40 6.86 0.56 8.54
C VAL A 40 5.73 1.53 8.24
N HIS A 41 5.69 2.62 8.99
CA HIS A 41 4.88 3.79 8.68
C HIS A 41 5.80 4.99 8.42
N ILE A 42 5.74 5.54 7.20
CA ILE A 42 6.49 6.72 6.77
C ILE A 42 5.51 7.88 6.60
N SER A 43 5.64 8.90 7.44
CA SER A 43 5.01 10.21 7.22
C SER A 43 6.05 11.20 6.70
N ALA A 44 5.84 11.70 5.48
CA ALA A 44 6.76 12.61 4.81
C ALA A 44 6.03 13.54 3.83
N ASP A 45 6.66 14.67 3.49
CA ASP A 45 6.04 15.72 2.66
C ASP A 45 6.75 15.90 1.30
N SER A 46 7.78 15.10 0.99
CA SER A 46 8.38 15.11 -0.35
C SER A 46 8.76 13.73 -0.85
N ALA A 47 8.79 13.60 -2.18
CA ALA A 47 9.20 12.38 -2.86
C ALA A 47 10.61 11.91 -2.45
N ASP A 48 11.53 12.85 -2.25
CA ASP A 48 12.92 12.50 -1.90
C ASP A 48 13.02 11.88 -0.50
N GLU A 49 12.16 12.32 0.43
CA GLU A 49 12.09 11.72 1.77
C GLU A 49 11.56 10.28 1.71
N PHE A 50 10.48 10.06 0.95
CA PHE A 50 9.93 8.71 0.74
C PHE A 50 10.96 7.79 0.09
N ARG A 51 11.63 8.24 -0.98
CA ARG A 51 12.70 7.47 -1.65
C ARG A 51 13.79 7.09 -0.67
N TRP A 52 14.27 8.06 0.11
CA TRP A 52 15.37 7.85 1.03
C TRP A 52 15.03 6.80 2.10
N TRP A 53 13.81 6.81 2.62
CA TRP A 53 13.35 5.82 3.61
C TRP A 53 13.15 4.44 2.99
N ILE A 54 12.41 4.36 1.88
CA ILE A 54 12.06 3.09 1.23
C ILE A 54 13.32 2.32 0.82
N GLN A 55 14.35 2.99 0.31
CA GLN A 55 15.63 2.37 -0.07
C GLN A 55 16.38 1.70 1.09
N LYS A 56 16.01 1.98 2.35
CA LYS A 56 16.64 1.38 3.54
C LYS A 56 15.88 0.16 4.06
N LEU A 57 14.69 -0.08 3.55
CA LEU A 57 13.80 -1.15 3.99
C LEU A 57 14.06 -2.43 3.19
N PRO A 58 13.84 -3.60 3.81
CA PRO A 58 13.88 -4.87 3.10
C PRO A 58 12.72 -4.94 2.09
N GLU A 59 12.84 -5.77 1.06
CA GLU A 59 11.80 -5.92 0.03
C GLU A 59 10.61 -6.78 0.48
N ASP A 60 10.80 -7.60 1.52
CA ASP A 60 9.80 -8.54 2.05
C ASP A 60 9.02 -7.96 3.25
N LEU A 61 8.60 -6.70 3.11
CA LEU A 61 7.78 -6.02 4.12
C LEU A 61 6.48 -6.77 4.40
N LEU A 62 6.12 -6.83 5.68
CA LEU A 62 4.81 -7.27 6.15
C LEU A 62 3.81 -6.13 6.02
N ASP A 63 4.19 -4.92 6.47
CA ASP A 63 3.31 -3.76 6.45
C ASP A 63 4.08 -2.54 5.97
N LEU A 64 3.48 -1.79 5.06
CA LEU A 64 3.97 -0.48 4.62
C LEU A 64 2.80 0.50 4.61
N GLU A 65 2.92 1.54 5.41
CA GLU A 65 2.00 2.67 5.43
C GLU A 65 2.73 3.94 5.02
N LEU A 66 2.16 4.66 4.05
CA LEU A 66 2.67 5.94 3.58
C LEU A 66 1.66 7.04 3.88
N SER A 67 2.10 8.12 4.51
CA SER A 67 1.26 9.28 4.80
C SER A 67 2.01 10.58 4.54
N THR A 68 1.27 11.63 4.25
CA THR A 68 1.79 12.96 3.95
C THR A 68 0.86 13.98 4.56
N THR A 69 1.36 15.11 5.03
CA THR A 69 0.48 16.16 5.58
C THR A 69 -0.37 16.84 4.50
N GLU A 70 0.01 16.68 3.22
CA GLU A 70 -0.67 17.20 2.04
C GLU A 70 -1.52 16.13 1.33
N HIS A 71 -2.40 15.46 2.09
CA HIS A 71 -3.17 14.29 1.64
C HIS A 71 -3.88 14.44 0.29
N ASP A 72 -4.38 15.63 -0.03
CA ASP A 72 -5.23 15.88 -1.20
C ASP A 72 -4.45 16.30 -2.45
N THR A 73 -3.26 16.88 -2.26
CA THR A 73 -2.45 17.49 -3.34
C THR A 73 -1.22 16.68 -3.69
N PHE A 74 -0.65 15.94 -2.74
CA PHE A 74 0.53 15.13 -2.98
C PHE A 74 0.17 13.83 -3.69
N SER A 75 0.96 13.48 -4.71
CA SER A 75 0.87 12.19 -5.39
C SER A 75 2.25 11.53 -5.40
N TYR A 76 2.29 10.24 -5.04
CA TYR A 76 3.52 9.48 -5.05
C TYR A 76 4.04 9.31 -6.48
N PRO A 77 5.32 9.62 -6.74
CA PRO A 77 5.95 9.32 -8.02
C PRO A 77 5.89 7.83 -8.37
N SER A 78 5.78 7.55 -9.68
CA SER A 78 5.65 6.17 -10.17
C SER A 78 6.86 5.29 -9.83
N ASP A 79 8.07 5.86 -9.72
CA ASP A 79 9.27 5.13 -9.33
C ASP A 79 9.21 4.64 -7.87
N ILE A 80 8.62 5.43 -6.98
CA ILE A 80 8.34 5.02 -5.60
C ILE A 80 7.31 3.89 -5.58
N LEU A 81 6.22 4.05 -6.33
CA LEU A 81 5.16 3.05 -6.39
C LEU A 81 5.61 1.72 -7.01
N SER A 82 6.57 1.78 -7.95
CA SER A 82 7.09 0.60 -8.64
C SER A 82 8.19 -0.14 -7.86
N CYS A 83 8.66 0.39 -6.74
CA CYS A 83 9.75 -0.23 -6.01
C CYS A 83 9.32 -1.60 -5.44
N PRO A 84 10.26 -2.56 -5.30
CA PRO A 84 9.95 -3.88 -4.75
C PRO A 84 9.29 -3.83 -3.37
N GLN A 85 9.67 -2.88 -2.51
CA GLN A 85 9.13 -2.71 -1.16
C GLN A 85 7.63 -2.42 -1.18
N VAL A 86 7.15 -1.59 -2.13
CA VAL A 86 5.73 -1.27 -2.29
C VAL A 86 5.00 -2.40 -3.02
N MET A 87 5.60 -2.94 -4.08
CA MET A 87 4.94 -3.94 -4.94
C MET A 87 4.80 -5.32 -4.27
N ASN A 88 5.68 -5.66 -3.33
CA ASN A 88 5.73 -6.98 -2.68
C ASN A 88 5.26 -6.98 -1.23
N THR A 89 4.97 -5.84 -0.61
CA THR A 89 4.52 -5.81 0.80
C THR A 89 3.23 -6.60 0.99
N ALA A 90 3.08 -7.31 2.11
CA ALA A 90 1.85 -8.05 2.37
C ALA A 90 0.66 -7.11 2.65
N HIS A 91 0.91 -5.97 3.27
CA HIS A 91 -0.09 -4.96 3.58
C HIS A 91 0.41 -3.59 3.15
N PHE A 92 -0.35 -2.93 2.27
CA PHE A 92 -0.05 -1.59 1.78
C PHE A 92 -1.18 -0.61 2.09
N ASN A 93 -0.89 0.43 2.86
CA ASN A 93 -1.83 1.48 3.18
C ASN A 93 -1.26 2.84 2.76
N SER A 94 -2.10 3.73 2.25
CA SER A 94 -1.74 5.12 2.05
C SER A 94 -2.89 6.05 2.40
N TRP A 95 -2.57 7.08 3.19
CA TRP A 95 -3.48 8.19 3.45
C TRP A 95 -3.35 9.33 2.43
N GLY A 96 -2.36 9.27 1.53
CA GLY A 96 -2.24 10.18 0.38
C GLY A 96 -2.81 9.59 -0.91
N ARG A 97 -2.86 10.40 -1.97
CA ARG A 97 -3.31 9.96 -3.30
C ARG A 97 -2.26 9.08 -3.98
N VAL A 98 -2.68 7.91 -4.40
CA VAL A 98 -1.84 6.91 -5.05
C VAL A 98 -2.20 6.79 -6.54
N GLY A 99 -1.19 7.00 -7.38
CA GLY A 99 -1.31 7.03 -8.83
C GLY A 99 -0.95 5.73 -9.53
N PHE A 100 -1.20 4.57 -8.93
CA PHE A 100 -0.95 3.28 -9.59
C PHE A 100 -1.66 3.22 -10.95
N THR A 101 -0.94 2.77 -11.97
CA THR A 101 -1.56 2.34 -13.23
C THR A 101 -2.30 1.03 -13.03
N ASP A 102 -3.20 0.69 -13.95
CA ASP A 102 -3.88 -0.62 -13.93
C ASP A 102 -2.86 -1.78 -13.90
N ASP A 103 -1.81 -1.69 -14.71
CA ASP A 103 -0.73 -2.67 -14.76
C ASP A 103 0.00 -2.81 -13.41
N GLN A 104 0.28 -1.70 -12.72
CA GLN A 104 0.91 -1.74 -11.41
C GLN A 104 -0.05 -2.36 -10.39
N PHE A 105 -1.30 -1.90 -10.36
CA PHE A 105 -2.33 -2.41 -9.45
C PHE A 105 -2.54 -3.92 -9.58
N LEU A 106 -2.62 -4.43 -10.82
CA LEU A 106 -2.79 -5.87 -11.10
C LEU A 106 -1.57 -6.72 -10.74
N LYS A 107 -0.38 -6.10 -10.62
CA LYS A 107 0.88 -6.78 -10.27
C LYS A 107 1.21 -6.70 -8.77
N LEU A 108 0.42 -5.98 -7.96
CA LEU A 108 0.61 -5.94 -6.52
C LEU A 108 0.51 -7.35 -5.93
N LYS A 109 1.46 -7.72 -5.07
CA LYS A 109 1.43 -8.99 -4.32
C LYS A 109 0.85 -8.81 -2.91
N THR A 110 0.11 -7.74 -2.70
CA THR A 110 -0.45 -7.37 -1.41
C THR A 110 -1.65 -8.25 -1.08
N LYS A 111 -1.76 -8.65 0.19
CA LYS A 111 -2.91 -9.36 0.73
C LYS A 111 -4.00 -8.41 1.21
N SER A 112 -3.61 -7.20 1.61
CA SER A 112 -4.54 -6.12 1.93
C SER A 112 -4.00 -4.80 1.39
N VAL A 113 -4.89 -4.01 0.79
CA VAL A 113 -4.56 -2.71 0.22
C VAL A 113 -5.61 -1.68 0.65
N MET A 114 -5.18 -0.46 0.95
CA MET A 114 -6.07 0.66 1.26
C MET A 114 -5.46 2.00 0.80
N PHE A 115 -6.08 2.68 -0.16
CA PHE A 115 -5.63 4.00 -0.61
C PHE A 115 -6.67 4.74 -1.45
N SER A 116 -6.50 6.06 -1.54
CA SER A 116 -7.22 6.92 -2.49
C SER A 116 -6.55 6.85 -3.87
N CYS A 117 -7.26 6.36 -4.88
CA CYS A 117 -6.77 6.13 -6.23
C CYS A 117 -7.35 7.14 -7.24
N PHE A 118 -6.54 7.55 -8.21
CA PHE A 118 -6.96 8.47 -9.28
C PHE A 118 -6.62 8.00 -10.70
N ASN A 119 -5.70 7.04 -10.86
CA ASN A 119 -5.28 6.52 -12.18
C ASN A 119 -5.85 5.13 -12.51
N ILE A 120 -6.39 4.40 -11.53
CA ILE A 120 -6.97 3.08 -11.75
C ILE A 120 -8.31 3.23 -12.47
N THR A 121 -8.47 2.53 -13.59
CA THR A 121 -9.68 2.59 -14.43
C THR A 121 -10.71 1.54 -14.05
N GLU A 122 -11.93 1.66 -14.56
CA GLU A 122 -12.97 0.63 -14.42
C GLU A 122 -12.52 -0.71 -15.03
N ASP A 123 -11.77 -0.68 -16.14
CA ASP A 123 -11.22 -1.89 -16.77
C ASP A 123 -10.14 -2.54 -15.89
N GLY A 124 -9.29 -1.74 -15.24
CA GLY A 124 -8.32 -2.23 -14.25
C GLY A 124 -8.99 -2.92 -13.07
N ILE A 125 -10.03 -2.30 -12.49
CA ILE A 125 -10.81 -2.90 -11.40
C ILE A 125 -11.54 -4.17 -11.87
N ASN A 126 -12.17 -4.14 -13.05
CA ASN A 126 -12.84 -5.30 -13.63
C ASN A 126 -11.87 -6.48 -13.82
N GLN A 127 -10.67 -6.22 -14.34
CA GLN A 127 -9.66 -7.25 -14.54
C GLN A 127 -9.16 -7.82 -13.21
N PHE A 128 -8.99 -6.96 -12.19
CA PHE A 128 -8.63 -7.39 -10.84
C PHE A 128 -9.69 -8.35 -10.26
N LEU A 129 -10.96 -7.97 -10.32
CA LEU A 129 -12.07 -8.80 -9.83
C LEU A 129 -12.18 -10.12 -10.60
N LYS A 130 -12.02 -10.11 -11.92
CA LYS A 130 -11.99 -11.34 -12.73
C LYS A 130 -10.84 -12.25 -12.34
N ASN A 131 -9.63 -11.71 -12.12
CA ASN A 131 -8.51 -12.51 -11.65
C ASN A 131 -8.82 -13.14 -10.29
N TRP A 132 -9.42 -12.37 -9.38
CA TRP A 132 -9.81 -12.86 -8.05
C TRP A 132 -10.84 -14.00 -8.12
N VAL A 133 -11.97 -13.80 -8.80
CA VAL A 133 -13.05 -14.80 -8.93
C VAL A 133 -12.57 -16.09 -9.60
N ASN A 134 -11.61 -16.00 -10.52
CA ASN A 134 -11.05 -17.16 -11.22
C ASN A 134 -9.85 -17.80 -10.48
N GLY A 135 -9.58 -17.45 -9.22
CA GLY A 135 -8.49 -18.02 -8.43
C GLY A 135 -7.08 -17.64 -8.90
N LYS A 136 -6.96 -16.59 -9.72
CA LYS A 136 -5.67 -16.04 -10.23
C LYS A 136 -5.18 -14.83 -9.44
N GLY A 137 -5.81 -14.54 -8.30
CA GLY A 137 -5.41 -13.47 -7.41
C GLY A 137 -4.23 -13.83 -6.50
N VAL A 138 -3.84 -12.89 -5.65
CA VAL A 138 -2.78 -13.09 -4.65
C VAL A 138 -3.22 -14.10 -3.59
N GLU A 139 -2.36 -15.08 -3.28
CA GLU A 139 -2.64 -16.07 -2.25
C GLU A 139 -2.83 -15.41 -0.87
N GLY A 140 -3.94 -15.75 -0.22
CA GLY A 140 -4.29 -15.20 1.09
C GLY A 140 -4.74 -13.74 1.06
N PHE A 141 -5.11 -13.20 -0.12
CA PHE A 141 -5.75 -11.89 -0.23
C PHE A 141 -7.01 -11.81 0.62
N LYS A 142 -7.23 -10.63 1.21
CA LYS A 142 -8.26 -10.33 2.19
C LYS A 142 -9.16 -9.19 1.75
N LYS A 143 -8.59 -8.08 1.27
CA LYS A 143 -9.36 -6.89 0.89
C LYS A 143 -8.56 -5.91 0.03
N ALA A 144 -9.28 -5.15 -0.78
CA ALA A 144 -8.80 -3.93 -1.42
C ALA A 144 -9.81 -2.82 -1.16
N LEU A 145 -9.38 -1.73 -0.54
CA LEU A 145 -10.18 -0.53 -0.30
C LEU A 145 -9.65 0.59 -1.20
N LEU A 146 -10.37 0.86 -2.28
CA LEU A 146 -10.00 1.85 -3.29
C LEU A 146 -10.96 3.02 -3.22
N TRP A 147 -10.55 4.10 -2.55
CA TRP A 147 -11.34 5.34 -2.57
C TRP A 147 -11.06 6.11 -3.84
N SER A 148 -12.06 6.83 -4.34
CA SER A 148 -11.90 7.67 -5.52
C SER A 148 -12.92 8.80 -5.47
N GLU A 149 -12.52 9.99 -5.91
CA GLU A 149 -13.43 11.13 -6.12
C GLU A 149 -14.15 11.03 -7.47
N GLN A 150 -13.72 10.09 -8.33
CA GLN A 150 -14.32 9.86 -9.64
C GLN A 150 -15.64 9.10 -9.49
N THR A 151 -16.69 9.57 -10.17
CA THR A 151 -17.90 8.77 -10.38
C THR A 151 -17.54 7.55 -11.22
N ARG A 152 -17.81 6.35 -10.69
CA ARG A 152 -17.47 5.08 -11.33
C ARG A 152 -18.67 4.49 -12.07
N ASP A 153 -18.41 3.94 -13.24
CA ASP A 153 -19.38 3.18 -14.01
C ASP A 153 -19.41 1.73 -13.50
N GLU A 154 -20.35 1.44 -12.60
CA GLU A 154 -20.51 0.11 -11.99
C GLU A 154 -20.77 -0.98 -13.04
N LEU A 155 -21.46 -0.67 -14.14
CA LEU A 155 -21.73 -1.65 -15.20
C LEU A 155 -20.45 -2.07 -15.91
N LYS A 156 -19.51 -1.13 -16.12
CA LYS A 156 -18.17 -1.46 -16.65
C LYS A 156 -17.37 -2.30 -15.67
N ILE A 157 -17.38 -1.94 -14.37
CA ILE A 157 -16.67 -2.67 -13.33
C ILE A 157 -17.18 -4.12 -13.21
N MET A 158 -18.49 -4.33 -13.31
CA MET A 158 -19.10 -5.66 -13.17
C MET A 158 -19.21 -6.45 -14.48
N ARG A 159 -18.78 -5.88 -15.62
CA ARG A 159 -18.94 -6.49 -16.94
C ARG A 159 -18.31 -7.88 -17.01
N GLY A 160 -19.13 -8.89 -17.26
CA GLY A 160 -18.69 -10.29 -17.38
C GLY A 160 -18.29 -10.93 -16.05
N ILE A 161 -18.78 -10.38 -14.94
CA ILE A 161 -18.74 -11.00 -13.61
C ILE A 161 -20.17 -11.36 -13.27
N GLU A 162 -20.41 -12.60 -12.87
CA GLU A 162 -21.71 -13.00 -12.34
C GLU A 162 -21.90 -12.38 -10.96
N VAL A 163 -22.93 -11.55 -10.82
CA VAL A 163 -23.27 -10.88 -9.58
C VAL A 163 -24.63 -11.38 -9.15
N ARG A 164 -24.72 -11.84 -7.90
CA ARG A 164 -25.99 -12.17 -7.27
C ARG A 164 -26.15 -11.39 -5.97
N PRO A 165 -27.38 -11.00 -5.60
CA PRO A 165 -27.64 -10.37 -4.33
C PRO A 165 -27.19 -11.24 -3.15
N TRP A 166 -26.80 -10.58 -2.05
CA TRP A 166 -26.61 -11.26 -0.78
C TRP A 166 -27.97 -11.46 -0.09
N ASP A 167 -28.73 -12.45 -0.55
CA ASP A 167 -30.04 -12.81 -0.01
C ASP A 167 -29.99 -14.02 0.95
N GLU A 168 -31.15 -14.39 1.49
CA GLU A 168 -31.27 -15.53 2.42
C GLU A 168 -30.98 -16.88 1.74
N GLU A 169 -31.11 -16.98 0.42
CA GLU A 169 -30.77 -18.18 -0.34
C GLU A 169 -29.24 -18.33 -0.41
N PHE A 170 -28.53 -17.25 -0.78
CA PHE A 170 -27.07 -17.21 -0.74
C PHE A 170 -26.52 -17.62 0.64
N ARG A 171 -27.08 -17.06 1.71
CA ARG A 171 -26.63 -17.34 3.09
C ARG A 171 -26.74 -18.82 3.47
N ARG A 172 -27.65 -19.58 2.84
CA ARG A 172 -27.85 -21.01 3.11
C ARG A 172 -26.90 -21.92 2.34
N GLU A 173 -26.27 -21.42 1.27
CA GLU A 173 -25.33 -22.18 0.42
C GLU A 173 -23.87 -22.11 0.89
N ALA A 174 -23.52 -21.08 1.68
CA ALA A 174 -22.16 -20.82 2.18
C ALA A 174 -21.87 -21.57 3.48
#